data_AF-A0A970EIE0-F1
#
_entry.id   AF-A0A970EIE0-F1
#
_cell.length_a   1.000
_cell.length_b   1.000
_cell.length_c   1.000
_cell.angle_alpha   90.00
_cell.angle_beta   90.00
_cell.angle_gamma   90.00
#
_symmetry.space_group_name_H-M   'P 1'
#
loop_
_entity.id
_entity.type
_entity.pdbx_description
1 polymer ?
#
loop_
_entity_poly.entity_id
_entity_poly.type
_entity_poly.pdbx_seq_one_letter_code
_entity_poly.pdbx_strand_id
1 'polypeptide(L)'
;AKKLSGVDAVIFDTLAGSLGHGLQVLKACKLARAGCSAAEVVAELTRYREKMKIVILLKTLENVVKGGRLSRFKGSLANILNLRILLHNQDGEVVLLDKVRGSKKLLHRALQILQSYCPDLTERKIGITHFRNLADVETLKQALHEQFNSRNIIVNNMGATMATYAGEGGIIISC
;
A
#
# COMPACT_ATOMS: atom_id res chain seq x y z
N ALA A 1 -13.19 12.53 -19.30
CA ALA A 1 -11.91 13.25 -19.49
C ALA A 1 -11.94 14.19 -20.69
N LYS A 2 -12.04 13.68 -21.94
CA LYS A 2 -11.89 14.51 -23.16
C LYS A 2 -12.79 15.75 -23.25
N LYS A 3 -13.99 15.72 -22.67
CA LYS A 3 -14.93 16.85 -22.71
C LYS A 3 -14.53 18.09 -21.87
N LEU A 4 -13.54 17.99 -20.97
CA LEU A 4 -13.23 19.07 -20.01
C LEU A 4 -11.92 19.80 -20.28
N SER A 5 -11.00 19.24 -21.06
CA SER A 5 -9.62 19.73 -21.12
C SER A 5 -9.13 20.17 -22.50
N GLY A 6 -9.83 19.84 -23.60
CA GLY A 6 -9.34 20.13 -24.97
C GLY A 6 -8.05 19.40 -25.35
N VAL A 7 -7.52 18.54 -24.47
CA VAL A 7 -6.35 17.68 -24.69
C VAL A 7 -6.74 16.22 -24.70
N ASP A 8 -6.01 15.43 -25.49
CA ASP A 8 -6.12 13.98 -25.47
C ASP A 8 -5.63 13.45 -24.12
N ALA A 9 -6.55 12.87 -23.35
CA ALA A 9 -6.31 12.48 -21.97
C ALA A 9 -6.85 11.08 -21.70
N VAL A 10 -6.03 10.26 -21.05
CA VAL A 10 -6.38 8.91 -20.58
C VAL A 10 -6.51 8.95 -19.06
N ILE A 11 -7.63 8.43 -18.54
CA ILE A 11 -7.79 8.19 -17.10
C ILE A 11 -7.30 6.78 -16.83
N PHE A 12 -6.32 6.65 -15.94
CA PHE A 12 -5.81 5.36 -15.50
C PHE A 12 -6.18 5.12 -14.05
N ASP A 13 -6.97 4.07 -13.80
CA ASP A 13 -7.29 3.62 -12.45
C ASP A 13 -6.15 2.74 -11.90
N THR A 14 -5.44 3.30 -10.92
CA THR A 14 -4.31 2.64 -10.27
C THR A 14 -4.69 1.45 -9.39
N LEU A 15 -5.97 1.33 -9.00
CA LEU A 15 -6.45 0.38 -7.99
C LEU A 15 -5.67 0.44 -6.66
N ALA A 16 -5.01 1.57 -6.39
CA ALA A 16 -4.07 1.73 -5.28
C ALA A 16 -4.27 3.08 -4.57
N GLY A 17 -3.80 3.14 -3.33
CA GLY A 17 -3.69 4.37 -2.55
C GLY A 17 -2.27 4.55 -2.00
N SER A 18 -2.01 5.70 -1.39
CA SER A 18 -0.70 6.03 -0.80
C SER A 18 0.47 5.83 -1.80
N LEU A 19 1.62 5.31 -1.38
CA LEU A 19 2.75 5.05 -2.26
C LEU A 19 2.47 3.96 -3.31
N GLY A 20 1.44 3.12 -3.18
CA GLY A 20 1.00 2.26 -4.29
C GLY A 20 0.57 3.08 -5.52
N HIS A 21 -0.10 4.21 -5.29
CA HIS A 21 -0.39 5.19 -6.33
C HIS A 21 0.88 5.96 -6.76
N GLY A 22 1.65 6.46 -5.79
CA GLY A 22 2.85 7.26 -6.05
C GLY A 22 3.91 6.54 -6.89
N LEU A 23 4.13 5.24 -6.64
CA LEU A 23 5.06 4.41 -7.40
C LEU A 23 4.63 4.25 -8.86
N GLN A 24 3.33 4.12 -9.13
CA GLN A 24 2.77 4.10 -10.48
C GLN A 24 3.01 5.44 -11.19
N VAL A 25 2.81 6.56 -10.51
CA VAL A 25 3.12 7.90 -11.05
C VAL A 25 4.61 8.04 -11.37
N LEU A 26 5.51 7.62 -10.48
CA LEU A 26 6.96 7.67 -10.73
C LEU A 26 7.37 6.81 -11.94
N LYS A 27 6.76 5.64 -12.12
CA LYS A 27 6.98 4.79 -13.30
C LYS A 27 6.47 5.48 -14.56
N ALA A 28 5.30 6.10 -14.54
CA ALA A 28 4.75 6.86 -15.65
C ALA A 28 5.67 8.01 -16.07
N CYS A 29 6.15 8.81 -15.11
CA CYS A 29 7.10 9.89 -15.36
C CYS A 29 8.41 9.39 -15.97
N LYS A 30 8.93 8.25 -15.51
CA LYS A 30 10.14 7.65 -16.08
C LYS A 30 9.95 7.26 -17.55
N LEU A 31 8.83 6.61 -17.88
CA LEU A 31 8.51 6.19 -19.25
C LEU A 31 8.27 7.40 -20.17
N ALA A 32 7.54 8.41 -19.70
CA ALA A 32 7.32 9.64 -20.46
C ALA A 32 8.63 10.38 -20.77
N ARG A 33 9.56 10.47 -19.79
CA ARG A 33 10.90 11.03 -20.01
C ARG A 33 11.76 10.22 -20.99
N ALA A 34 11.46 8.93 -21.15
CA ALA A 34 12.11 8.07 -22.13
C ALA A 34 11.47 8.18 -23.54
N GLY A 35 10.47 9.03 -23.72
CA GLY A 35 9.82 9.25 -25.02
C GLY A 35 8.68 8.27 -25.33
N CYS A 36 8.24 7.44 -24.37
CA CYS A 36 7.10 6.56 -24.59
C CYS A 36 5.81 7.35 -24.81
N SER A 37 4.97 6.87 -25.73
CA SER A 37 3.62 7.37 -25.97
C SER A 37 2.68 7.09 -24.79
N ALA A 38 1.56 7.82 -24.72
CA ALA A 38 0.56 7.61 -23.68
C ALA A 38 0.01 6.17 -23.66
N ALA A 39 -0.16 5.54 -24.83
CA ALA A 39 -0.63 4.16 -24.93
C ALA A 39 0.39 3.17 -24.35
N GLU A 40 1.68 3.34 -24.65
CA GLU A 40 2.76 2.51 -24.09
C GLU A 40 2.88 2.69 -22.57
N VAL A 41 2.76 3.92 -22.08
CA VAL A 41 2.75 4.20 -20.64
C VAL A 41 1.60 3.45 -19.96
N VAL A 42 0.38 3.55 -20.50
CA VAL A 42 -0.80 2.87 -19.92
C VAL A 42 -0.66 1.34 -19.95
N ALA A 43 -0.13 0.79 -21.04
CA ALA A 43 0.11 -0.65 -21.15
C ALA A 43 1.12 -1.13 -20.08
N GLU A 44 2.21 -0.38 -19.87
CA GLU A 44 3.22 -0.73 -18.88
C GLU A 44 2.74 -0.50 -17.44
N LEU A 45 1.96 0.55 -17.18
CA LEU A 45 1.33 0.76 -15.88
C LEU A 45 0.32 -0.33 -15.55
N THR A 46 -0.41 -0.86 -16.53
CA THR A 46 -1.32 -2.00 -16.35
C THR A 46 -0.56 -3.23 -15.84
N ARG A 47 0.56 -3.59 -16.48
CA ARG A 47 1.42 -4.70 -16.03
C ARG A 47 2.03 -4.43 -14.65
N TYR A 48 2.41 -3.18 -14.39
CA TYR A 48 2.98 -2.80 -13.10
C TYR A 48 1.94 -2.92 -11.97
N ARG A 49 0.69 -2.49 -12.22
CA ARG A 49 -0.45 -2.62 -11.30
C ARG A 49 -0.76 -4.08 -10.99
N GLU A 50 -0.79 -4.97 -11.98
CA GLU A 50 -1.08 -6.41 -11.80
C GLU A 50 -0.08 -7.09 -10.87
N LYS A 51 1.19 -6.65 -10.92
CA LYS A 51 2.25 -7.18 -10.06
C LYS A 51 2.28 -6.51 -8.70
N MET A 52 1.63 -5.35 -8.53
CA MET A 52 1.68 -4.57 -7.30
C MET A 52 0.97 -5.30 -6.14
N LYS A 53 1.57 -5.20 -4.96
CA LYS A 53 1.09 -5.81 -3.73
C LYS A 53 1.09 -4.76 -2.65
N ILE A 54 -0.06 -4.58 -1.99
CA ILE A 54 -0.25 -3.59 -0.94
C ILE A 54 -0.69 -4.31 0.33
N VAL A 55 0.09 -4.14 1.40
CA VAL A 55 -0.17 -4.68 2.73
C VAL A 55 -0.39 -3.51 3.69
N ILE A 56 -1.43 -3.59 4.50
CA ILE A 56 -1.88 -2.49 5.37
C ILE A 56 -1.94 -3.02 6.80
N LEU A 57 -1.26 -2.34 7.72
CA LEU A 57 -1.11 -2.73 9.11
C LEU A 57 -1.83 -1.68 9.97
N LEU A 58 -2.91 -2.05 10.64
CA LEU A 58 -3.70 -1.13 11.46
C LEU A 58 -3.73 -1.57 12.93
N LYS A 59 -3.83 -0.59 13.83
CA LYS A 59 -4.01 -0.86 15.26
C LYS A 59 -5.41 -1.38 15.57
N THR A 60 -6.43 -0.93 14.84
CA THR A 60 -7.83 -1.33 14.96
C THR A 60 -8.51 -1.27 13.59
N LEU A 61 -9.72 -1.83 13.47
CA LEU A 61 -10.57 -1.71 12.27
C LEU A 61 -11.47 -0.47 12.28
N GLU A 62 -11.51 0.27 13.38
CA GLU A 62 -12.55 1.28 13.64
C GLU A 62 -12.61 2.36 12.54
N ASN A 63 -11.47 2.97 12.24
CA ASN A 63 -11.35 4.03 11.25
C ASN A 63 -11.72 3.57 9.84
N VAL A 64 -11.19 2.43 9.38
CA VAL A 64 -11.44 1.93 8.02
C VAL A 64 -12.88 1.45 7.84
N VAL A 65 -13.52 0.93 8.90
CA VAL A 65 -14.94 0.53 8.87
C VAL A 65 -15.85 1.76 8.89
N LYS A 66 -15.60 2.73 9.79
CA LYS A 66 -16.36 3.99 9.86
C LYS A 66 -16.22 4.80 8.57
N GLY A 67 -15.04 4.80 7.97
CA GLY A 67 -14.76 5.41 6.67
C GLY A 67 -15.34 4.66 5.47
N GLY A 68 -15.92 3.47 5.66
CA GLY A 68 -16.64 2.74 4.62
C GLY A 68 -15.77 1.91 3.66
N ARG A 69 -14.43 1.97 3.75
CA ARG A 69 -13.52 1.14 2.93
C ARG A 69 -13.48 -0.33 3.35
N LEU A 70 -14.05 -0.67 4.51
CA LEU A 70 -14.23 -2.05 4.95
C LEU A 70 -15.65 -2.28 5.51
N SER A 71 -16.66 -1.93 4.71
CA SER A 71 -18.08 -1.88 5.13
C SER A 71 -18.66 -3.21 5.64
N ARG A 72 -18.15 -4.36 5.17
CA ARG A 72 -18.63 -5.69 5.59
C ARG A 72 -18.42 -6.02 7.07
N PHE A 73 -17.63 -5.23 7.80
CA PHE A 73 -17.42 -5.39 9.25
C PHE A 73 -18.21 -4.38 10.10
N LYS A 74 -19.16 -3.64 9.49
CA LYS A 74 -20.10 -2.79 10.24
C LYS A 74 -20.90 -3.67 11.21
N GLY A 75 -20.84 -3.37 12.52
CA GLY A 75 -21.59 -4.08 13.57
C GLY A 75 -20.83 -5.20 14.31
N SER A 76 -19.66 -5.64 13.84
CA SER A 76 -18.90 -6.77 14.45
C SER A 76 -17.53 -6.37 15.02
N LEU A 77 -17.33 -5.09 15.33
CA LEU A 77 -16.05 -4.58 15.86
C LEU A 77 -15.74 -5.06 17.29
N ALA A 78 -16.75 -5.43 18.09
CA ALA A 78 -16.59 -5.82 19.48
C ALA A 78 -15.63 -7.01 19.67
N ASN A 79 -15.65 -7.98 18.76
CA ASN A 79 -14.85 -9.21 18.84
C ASN A 79 -13.39 -9.05 18.36
N ILE A 80 -13.02 -7.86 17.89
CA ILE A 80 -11.70 -7.55 17.32
C ILE A 80 -10.90 -6.61 18.25
N LEU A 81 -11.52 -6.20 19.35
CA LEU A 81 -10.87 -5.42 20.40
C LEU A 81 -9.58 -6.13 20.87
N ASN A 82 -8.47 -5.41 20.93
CA ASN A 82 -7.12 -5.90 21.28
C ASN A 82 -6.37 -6.73 20.23
N LEU A 83 -6.88 -6.84 18.99
CA LEU A 83 -6.13 -7.43 17.88
C LEU A 83 -5.52 -6.35 16.99
N ARG A 84 -4.32 -6.62 16.49
CA ARG A 84 -3.69 -5.90 15.38
C ARG A 84 -4.19 -6.48 14.08
N ILE A 85 -4.36 -5.61 13.10
CA ILE A 85 -5.08 -5.94 11.87
C ILE A 85 -4.12 -5.87 10.71
N LEU A 86 -4.17 -6.90 9.87
CA LEU A 86 -3.46 -6.93 8.61
C LEU A 86 -4.49 -7.03 7.49
N LEU A 87 -4.47 -6.05 6.60
CA LEU A 87 -5.32 -5.97 5.42
C LEU A 87 -4.43 -6.03 4.16
N HIS A 88 -5.05 -6.31 3.03
CA HIS A 88 -4.43 -6.13 1.72
C HIS A 88 -5.38 -5.45 0.75
N ASN A 89 -4.80 -4.92 -0.32
CA ASN A 89 -5.56 -4.51 -1.49
C ASN A 89 -5.83 -5.73 -2.38
N GLN A 90 -7.08 -5.88 -2.80
CA GLN A 90 -7.51 -6.83 -3.82
C GLN A 90 -8.39 -6.08 -4.82
N ASP A 91 -7.87 -5.87 -6.03
CA ASP A 91 -8.58 -5.19 -7.14
C ASP A 91 -9.16 -3.81 -6.75
N GLY A 92 -8.38 -3.02 -6.00
CA GLY A 92 -8.81 -1.70 -5.52
C GLY A 92 -9.51 -1.72 -4.17
N GLU A 93 -10.01 -2.88 -3.74
CA GLU A 93 -10.77 -3.03 -2.50
C GLU A 93 -9.90 -3.43 -1.31
N VAL A 94 -10.28 -2.95 -0.12
CA VAL A 94 -9.55 -3.27 1.11
C VAL A 94 -10.15 -4.52 1.72
N VAL A 95 -9.32 -5.54 1.94
CA VAL A 95 -9.75 -6.86 2.40
C VAL A 95 -8.99 -7.25 3.67
N LEU A 96 -9.69 -7.80 4.67
CA LEU A 96 -9.07 -8.38 5.86
C LEU A 96 -8.29 -9.62 5.46
N LEU A 97 -6.99 -9.62 5.77
CA LEU A 97 -6.09 -10.72 5.47
C LEU A 97 -5.75 -11.53 6.73
N ASP A 98 -5.49 -10.86 7.86
CA ASP A 98 -5.18 -11.53 9.12
C ASP A 98 -5.47 -10.64 10.35
N LYS A 99 -5.55 -11.27 11.52
CA LYS A 99 -5.66 -10.61 12.83
C LYS A 99 -4.71 -11.28 13.82
N VAL A 100 -3.82 -10.50 14.41
CA VAL A 100 -2.78 -11.04 15.31
C VAL A 100 -2.71 -10.26 16.62
N ARG A 101 -2.15 -10.89 17.67
CA ARG A 101 -1.94 -10.24 18.95
C ARG A 101 -0.54 -9.65 19.03
N GLY A 102 -0.45 -8.34 19.31
CA GLY A 102 0.80 -7.62 19.53
C GLY A 102 1.47 -7.09 18.25
N SER A 103 2.16 -5.95 18.37
CA SER A 103 2.79 -5.27 17.22
C SER A 103 3.95 -6.07 16.61
N LYS A 104 4.80 -6.71 17.43
CA LYS A 104 5.92 -7.53 16.93
C LYS A 104 5.44 -8.65 15.98
N LYS A 105 4.36 -9.35 16.37
CA LYS A 105 3.78 -10.41 15.54
C LYS A 105 3.15 -9.86 14.25
N LEU A 106 2.58 -8.65 14.29
CA LEU A 106 2.06 -7.97 13.11
C LEU A 106 3.15 -7.67 12.09
N LEU A 107 4.27 -7.09 12.53
CA LEU A 107 5.39 -6.78 11.63
C LEU A 107 5.98 -8.06 11.02
N HIS A 108 6.20 -9.09 11.85
CA HIS A 108 6.68 -10.39 11.35
C HIS A 108 5.72 -11.01 10.33
N ARG A 109 4.40 -10.97 10.60
CA ARG A 109 3.39 -11.48 9.68
C ARG A 109 3.36 -10.71 8.37
N ALA A 110 3.54 -9.39 8.42
CA ALA A 110 3.63 -8.57 7.22
C ALA A 110 4.84 -8.94 6.35
N LEU A 111 6.01 -9.18 6.95
CA LEU A 111 7.20 -9.62 6.22
C LEU A 111 7.00 -10.98 5.54
N GLN A 112 6.37 -11.95 6.23
CA GLN A 112 6.03 -13.25 5.63
C GLN A 112 5.11 -13.11 4.42
N ILE A 113 4.11 -12.23 4.51
CA ILE A 113 3.16 -11.97 3.42
C ILE A 113 3.85 -11.25 2.26
N LEU A 114 4.75 -10.30 2.54
CA LEU A 114 5.53 -9.64 1.50
C LEU A 114 6.43 -10.64 0.77
N GLN A 115 7.10 -11.55 1.49
CA GLN A 115 7.91 -12.60 0.89
C GLN A 115 7.08 -13.54 0.01
N SER A 116 5.88 -13.94 0.44
CA SER A 116 5.03 -14.84 -0.35
C SER A 116 4.49 -14.17 -1.61
N TYR A 117 4.21 -12.87 -1.56
CA TYR A 117 3.73 -12.10 -2.70
C TYR A 117 4.83 -11.66 -3.66
N CYS A 118 6.03 -11.43 -3.14
CA CYS A 118 7.18 -10.92 -3.85
C CYS A 118 8.41 -11.76 -3.48
N PRO A 119 8.65 -12.89 -4.16
CA PRO A 119 9.77 -13.78 -3.85
C PRO A 119 11.14 -13.11 -3.97
N ASP A 120 11.26 -12.14 -4.87
CA ASP A 120 12.44 -11.28 -5.00
C ASP A 120 12.06 -9.81 -4.76
N LEU A 121 12.69 -9.23 -3.74
CA LEU A 121 12.54 -7.84 -3.32
C LEU A 121 13.83 -7.03 -3.54
N THR A 122 14.91 -7.64 -4.00
CA THR A 122 16.26 -7.03 -4.03
C THR A 122 16.27 -5.71 -4.79
N GLU A 123 15.76 -5.73 -6.02
CA GLU A 123 15.67 -4.57 -6.92
C GLU A 123 14.28 -3.92 -6.93
N ARG A 124 13.35 -4.46 -6.12
CA ARG A 124 11.98 -4.00 -6.11
C ARG A 124 11.89 -2.69 -5.32
N LYS A 125 11.23 -1.69 -5.91
CA LYS A 125 10.97 -0.44 -5.21
C LYS A 125 9.83 -0.64 -4.22
N ILE A 126 10.12 -0.45 -2.94
CA ILE A 126 9.16 -0.58 -1.84
C ILE A 126 8.79 0.81 -1.35
N GLY A 127 7.49 1.09 -1.31
CA GLY A 127 6.95 2.30 -0.68
C GLY A 127 6.35 1.97 0.68
N ILE A 128 6.80 2.66 1.72
CA ILE A 128 6.22 2.57 3.07
C ILE A 128 5.66 3.92 3.46
N THR A 129 4.41 3.94 3.91
CA THR A 129 3.83 5.13 4.54
C THR A 129 3.35 4.83 5.94
N HIS A 130 3.46 5.80 6.84
CA HIS A 130 3.01 5.66 8.21
C HIS A 130 2.27 6.90 8.72
N PHE A 131 1.43 6.70 9.73
CA PHE A 131 0.86 7.80 10.50
C PHE A 131 1.33 7.69 11.96
N ARG A 132 2.28 8.56 12.34
CA ARG A 132 2.91 8.61 13.68
C ARG A 132 3.45 7.25 14.16
N ASN A 133 4.14 6.51 13.30
CA ASN A 133 4.68 5.18 13.63
C ASN A 133 6.07 4.92 13.02
N LEU A 134 7.00 5.87 13.20
CA LEU A 134 8.33 5.75 12.62
C LEU A 134 9.13 4.57 13.22
N ALA A 135 8.94 4.25 14.49
CA ALA A 135 9.65 3.16 15.16
C ALA A 135 9.41 1.78 14.52
N ASP A 136 8.15 1.45 14.23
CA ASP A 136 7.81 0.19 13.55
C ASP A 136 8.29 0.22 12.07
N VAL A 137 8.32 1.39 11.44
CA VAL A 137 8.86 1.55 10.07
C VAL A 137 10.36 1.29 10.02
N GLU A 138 11.14 1.80 10.98
CA GLU A 138 12.58 1.52 11.04
C GLU A 138 12.84 0.03 11.31
N THR A 139 12.02 -0.60 12.17
CA THR A 139 12.06 -2.06 12.39
C THR A 139 11.80 -2.83 11.09
N LEU A 140 10.79 -2.41 10.30
CA LEU A 140 10.49 -3.02 9.00
C LEU A 140 11.62 -2.80 7.99
N LYS A 141 12.20 -1.60 7.92
CA LYS A 141 13.31 -1.30 7.00
C LYS A 141 14.52 -2.16 7.30
N GLN A 142 14.89 -2.28 8.58
CA GLN A 142 16.00 -3.13 9.00
C GLN A 142 15.76 -4.58 8.59
N ALA A 143 14.58 -5.12 8.89
CA ALA A 143 14.24 -6.49 8.50
C ALA A 143 14.20 -6.67 6.97
N LEU A 144 13.70 -5.69 6.22
CA LEU A 144 13.69 -5.71 4.76
C LEU A 144 15.10 -5.74 4.16
N HIS A 145 16.03 -5.01 4.79
CA HIS A 145 17.43 -5.00 4.40
C HIS A 145 18.12 -6.33 4.73
N GLU A 146 17.98 -6.81 5.96
CA GLU A 146 18.68 -8.01 6.46
C GLU A 146 18.15 -9.31 5.83
N GLN A 147 16.83 -9.45 5.65
CA GLN A 147 16.22 -10.71 5.21
C GLN A 147 16.07 -10.81 3.69
N PHE A 148 15.96 -9.67 2.99
CA PHE A 148 15.64 -9.65 1.57
C PHE A 148 16.62 -8.83 0.73
N ASN A 149 17.68 -8.27 1.33
CA ASN A 149 18.65 -7.40 0.66
C ASN A 149 17.96 -6.25 -0.13
N SER A 150 16.80 -5.80 0.34
CA SER A 150 16.05 -4.72 -0.33
C SER A 150 16.74 -3.39 -0.09
N ARG A 151 17.05 -2.68 -1.18
CA ARG A 151 17.79 -1.40 -1.13
C ARG A 151 16.98 -0.18 -1.56
N ASN A 152 15.84 -0.39 -2.20
CA ASN A 152 15.06 0.69 -2.82
C ASN A 152 13.78 0.98 -2.02
N ILE A 153 13.94 1.52 -0.81
CA ILE A 153 12.82 1.79 0.11
C ILE A 153 12.57 3.31 0.18
N ILE A 154 11.35 3.72 -0.14
CA ILE A 154 10.86 5.09 0.03
C ILE A 154 9.95 5.13 1.24
N VAL A 155 10.18 6.07 2.15
CA VAL A 155 9.35 6.26 3.35
C VAL A 155 8.75 7.66 3.39
N ASN A 156 7.44 7.74 3.59
CA ASN A 156 6.72 9.00 3.73
C ASN A 156 5.70 8.98 4.88
N ASN A 157 5.37 10.16 5.40
CA ASN A 157 4.19 10.32 6.24
C ASN A 157 2.91 10.16 5.40
N MET A 158 1.87 9.56 6.00
CA MET A 158 0.53 9.59 5.43
C MET A 158 -0.05 11.01 5.48
N GLY A 159 -0.66 11.46 4.39
CA GLY A 159 -1.48 12.67 4.38
C GLY A 159 -2.83 12.44 5.09
N ALA A 160 -3.56 13.53 5.34
CA ALA A 160 -4.82 13.53 6.10
C ALA A 160 -5.84 12.50 5.59
N THR A 161 -6.03 12.40 4.28
CA THR A 161 -6.98 11.45 3.67
C THR A 161 -6.65 10.01 4.06
N MET A 162 -5.40 9.57 3.86
CA MET A 162 -4.99 8.20 4.20
C MET A 162 -5.02 7.96 5.72
N ALA A 163 -4.58 8.95 6.49
CA ALA A 163 -4.56 8.89 7.96
C ALA A 163 -5.96 8.74 8.56
N THR A 164 -7.00 9.35 7.97
CA THR A 164 -8.40 9.19 8.40
C THR A 164 -8.83 7.72 8.42
N TYR A 165 -8.45 6.93 7.40
CA TYR A 165 -8.81 5.52 7.31
C TYR A 165 -7.85 4.60 8.07
N ALA A 166 -6.54 4.88 8.00
CA ALA A 166 -5.53 4.03 8.64
C ALA A 166 -5.51 4.19 10.16
N GLY A 167 -5.83 5.39 10.66
CA GLY A 167 -5.72 5.72 12.07
C GLY A 167 -4.27 5.79 12.57
N GLU A 168 -4.09 6.32 13.78
CA GLU A 168 -2.77 6.47 14.39
C GLU A 168 -2.07 5.12 14.58
N GLY A 169 -0.79 5.05 14.20
CA GLY A 169 -0.04 3.80 14.19
C GLY A 169 -0.11 3.03 12.87
N GLY A 170 -0.98 3.44 11.94
CA GLY A 170 -1.16 2.76 10.67
C GLY A 170 0.09 2.78 9.80
N ILE A 171 0.36 1.66 9.12
CA ILE A 171 1.43 1.52 8.12
C ILE A 171 0.83 0.92 6.84
N ILE A 172 1.24 1.42 5.68
CA ILE A 172 0.91 0.84 4.37
C ILE A 172 2.23 0.57 3.65
N ILE A 173 2.41 -0.66 3.20
CA ILE A 173 3.57 -1.13 2.44
C ILE A 173 3.09 -1.45 1.03
N SER A 174 3.78 -0.95 0.02
CA SER A 174 3.50 -1.18 -1.40
C SER A 174 4.76 -1.66 -2.09
N CYS A 175 4.67 -2.73 -2.88
CA CYS A 175 5.78 -3.25 -3.67
C CYS A 175 5.28 -3.72 -5.02
#